data_AF-A0A7L0TMD2-F1
#
_entry.id   AF-A0A7L0TMD2-F1
#
_cell.length_a   1.000
_cell.length_b   1.000
_cell.length_c   1.000
_cell.angle_alpha   90.00
_cell.angle_beta   90.00
_cell.angle_gamma   90.00
#
_symmetry.space_group_name_H-M   'P 1'
#
loop_
_entity.id
_entity.type
_entity.pdbx_description
1 polymer ?
#
loop_
_entity_poly.entity_id
_entity_poly.type
_entity_poly.pdbx_seq_one_letter_code
_entity_poly.pdbx_strand_id
1 'polypeptide(L)'
;MGGSESSHGGRKVSFGLDEREQVRVLQGIRLSEDVVNRMKESPQSKRDKERSARSPNGTAPSSPAAEGNPKSPTGTSADHLLSICYWCSYRYEQEQALVQEELLRLAKREREAASEALNAALQQERDNANEERQRVAQLVSNKAPQYVSMQDW
;
A
#
# COMPACT_ATOMS: atom_id res chain seq x y z
N MET A 1 -4.60 8.89 -48.52
CA MET A 1 -4.85 9.91 -47.48
C MET A 1 -5.79 9.28 -46.47
N GLY A 2 -5.39 9.28 -45.18
CA GLY A 2 -5.89 8.37 -44.14
C GLY A 2 -7.37 8.53 -43.78
N GLY A 3 -8.02 7.39 -43.55
CA GLY A 3 -9.45 7.27 -43.26
C GLY A 3 -9.82 7.70 -41.84
N SER A 4 -10.96 8.40 -41.74
CA SER A 4 -11.59 8.82 -40.50
C SER A 4 -12.93 8.13 -40.35
N GLU A 5 -12.89 6.84 -40.05
CA GLU A 5 -14.05 6.04 -39.65
C GLU A 5 -13.80 5.42 -38.27
N SER A 6 -14.14 6.19 -37.23
CA SER A 6 -14.45 5.64 -35.91
C SER A 6 -15.74 6.28 -35.39
N SER A 7 -16.84 6.00 -36.09
CA SER A 7 -18.17 6.36 -35.62
C SER A 7 -18.64 5.31 -34.59
N HIS A 8 -19.20 5.82 -33.48
CA HIS A 8 -19.86 5.07 -32.39
C HIS A 8 -18.96 4.43 -31.32
N GLY A 9 -18.24 5.29 -30.58
CA GLY A 9 -17.57 4.91 -29.32
C GLY A 9 -16.24 5.62 -29.04
N GLY A 10 -15.88 6.64 -29.83
CA GLY A 10 -14.59 7.31 -29.75
C GLY A 10 -14.39 8.14 -28.48
N ARG A 11 -13.18 8.08 -27.91
CA ARG A 11 -12.72 8.97 -26.84
C ARG A 11 -12.85 10.42 -27.33
N LYS A 12 -13.61 11.26 -26.63
CA LYS A 12 -13.73 12.69 -26.93
C LYS A 12 -12.47 13.42 -26.47
N VAL A 13 -11.92 14.27 -27.32
CA VAL A 13 -10.74 15.08 -27.06
C VAL A 13 -11.07 16.53 -27.37
N SER A 14 -10.62 17.46 -26.53
CA SER A 14 -10.80 18.90 -26.72
C SER A 14 -9.49 19.51 -27.22
N PHE A 15 -9.56 20.49 -28.12
CA PHE A 15 -8.40 21.21 -28.65
C PHE A 15 -8.42 22.66 -28.16
N GLY A 16 -7.25 23.26 -27.96
CA GLY A 16 -7.10 24.67 -27.59
C GLY A 16 -5.75 25.23 -28.05
N LEU A 17 -5.60 26.56 -28.04
CA LEU A 17 -4.36 27.24 -28.42
C LEU A 17 -3.44 27.48 -27.22
N ASP A 18 -2.13 27.33 -27.42
CA ASP A 18 -1.10 27.68 -26.44
C ASP A 18 -0.57 29.10 -26.56
N GLU A 19 0.40 29.44 -25.72
CA GLU A 19 1.03 30.76 -25.64
C GLU A 19 1.72 31.18 -26.95
N ARG A 20 1.97 30.21 -27.84
CA ARG A 20 2.59 30.41 -29.16
C ARG A 20 1.56 30.29 -30.28
N GLU A 21 0.28 30.35 -29.94
CA GLU A 21 -0.86 30.19 -30.84
C GLU A 21 -0.87 28.83 -31.58
N GLN A 22 -0.28 27.79 -30.98
CA GLN A 22 -0.27 26.44 -31.54
C GLN A 22 -1.42 25.60 -31.00
N VAL A 23 -2.01 24.77 -31.87
CA VAL A 23 -3.09 23.85 -31.48
C VAL A 23 -2.51 22.73 -30.62
N ARG A 24 -3.01 22.63 -29.38
CA ARG A 24 -2.70 21.52 -28.47
C ARG A 24 -3.97 20.79 -28.04
N VAL A 25 -3.79 19.54 -27.62
CA VAL A 25 -4.82 18.75 -26.98
C VAL A 25 -4.97 19.21 -25.52
N LEU A 26 -6.20 19.50 -25.11
CA LEU A 26 -6.55 19.84 -23.73
C LEU A 26 -6.90 18.56 -22.96
N GLN A 27 -6.18 18.32 -21.87
CA GLN A 27 -6.50 17.27 -20.92
C GLN A 27 -7.62 17.74 -19.99
N GLY A 28 -8.74 17.01 -19.97
CA GLY A 28 -9.87 17.29 -19.10
C GLY A 28 -10.35 16.03 -18.38
N ILE A 29 -11.01 16.22 -17.25
CA ILE A 29 -11.65 15.14 -16.49
C ILE A 29 -13.12 15.06 -16.92
N ARG A 30 -13.59 13.86 -17.29
CA ARG A 30 -15.01 13.64 -17.57
C ARG A 30 -15.76 13.52 -16.25
N LEU A 31 -16.68 14.43 -15.99
CA LEU A 31 -17.60 14.33 -14.87
C LEU A 31 -18.61 13.20 -15.13
N SER A 32 -19.04 12.53 -14.06
CA SER A 32 -20.14 11.57 -14.13
C SER A 32 -21.46 12.30 -14.38
N GLU A 33 -22.42 11.57 -14.96
CA GLU A 33 -23.74 12.11 -15.27
C GLU A 33 -24.44 12.68 -14.02
N ASP A 34 -24.29 12.01 -12.87
CA ASP A 34 -24.81 12.48 -11.59
C ASP A 34 -24.25 13.85 -11.17
N VAL A 35 -22.94 14.04 -11.29
CA VAL A 35 -22.30 15.31 -10.94
C VAL A 35 -22.74 16.42 -11.90
N VAL A 36 -22.88 16.09 -13.20
CA VAL A 36 -23.39 17.03 -14.21
C VAL A 36 -24.83 17.43 -13.91
N ASN A 37 -25.70 16.48 -13.58
CA ASN A 37 -27.10 16.74 -13.25
C ASN A 37 -27.23 17.57 -11.99
N ARG A 38 -26.48 17.26 -10.94
CA ARG A 38 -26.46 18.07 -9.70
C ARG A 38 -25.98 19.51 -9.94
N MET A 39 -25.01 19.71 -10.83
CA MET A 39 -24.56 21.06 -11.20
C MET A 39 -25.62 21.82 -11.99
N LYS A 40 -26.32 21.12 -12.90
CA LYS A 40 -27.47 21.68 -13.63
C LYS A 40 -28.63 22.01 -12.68
N GLU A 41 -28.86 21.19 -11.65
CA GLU A 41 -29.92 21.30 -10.65
C GLU A 41 -29.53 22.16 -9.42
N SER A 42 -28.63 23.14 -9.60
CA SER A 42 -28.29 24.12 -8.55
C SER A 42 -29.54 24.61 -7.79
N PRO A 43 -29.44 24.91 -6.47
CA PRO A 43 -30.50 24.69 -5.47
C PRO A 43 -31.71 25.64 -5.50
N GLN A 44 -32.11 26.15 -6.66
CA GLN A 44 -33.33 26.94 -6.83
C GLN A 44 -34.61 26.09 -6.96
N SER A 45 -34.52 24.77 -7.13
CA SER A 45 -35.71 23.90 -7.27
C SER A 45 -36.24 23.28 -5.97
N LYS A 46 -35.66 23.64 -4.80
CA LYS A 46 -36.21 23.24 -3.48
C LYS A 46 -36.98 24.38 -2.81
N ARG A 47 -37.91 25.00 -3.52
CA ARG A 47 -39.14 25.53 -2.90
C ARG A 47 -40.29 24.75 -3.52
N ASP A 48 -41.28 24.37 -2.72
CA ASP A 48 -42.50 23.67 -3.16
C ASP A 48 -42.43 22.15 -3.21
N LYS A 49 -41.98 21.50 -2.13
CA LYS A 49 -42.53 20.17 -1.79
C LYS A 49 -42.49 19.80 -0.30
N GLU A 50 -42.99 20.68 0.57
CA GLU A 50 -43.46 20.28 1.90
C GLU A 50 -44.82 20.94 2.19
N ARG A 51 -45.86 20.48 1.50
CA ARG A 51 -47.24 20.54 2.01
C ARG A 51 -47.60 19.15 2.52
N SER A 52 -47.50 18.97 3.84
CA SER A 52 -48.47 18.24 4.69
C SER A 52 -47.79 17.63 5.92
N ALA A 53 -47.88 18.32 7.07
CA ALA A 53 -48.21 17.74 8.39
C ALA A 53 -48.20 18.83 9.49
N ARG A 54 -49.37 19.43 9.74
CA ARG A 54 -49.99 19.73 11.05
C ARG A 54 -49.09 19.99 12.30
N SER A 55 -48.87 21.28 12.64
CA SER A 55 -49.01 22.07 13.93
C SER A 55 -48.78 21.44 15.34
N PRO A 56 -48.56 22.21 16.46
CA PRO A 56 -48.16 23.64 16.67
C PRO A 56 -47.08 23.91 17.77
N ASN A 57 -46.68 25.19 17.89
CA ASN A 57 -46.11 25.92 19.04
C ASN A 57 -44.60 25.84 19.39
N GLY A 58 -43.95 27.02 19.39
CA GLY A 58 -42.60 27.24 19.94
C GLY A 58 -42.01 28.61 19.55
N THR A 59 -42.24 29.61 20.39
CA THR A 59 -41.79 31.02 20.41
C THR A 59 -40.32 31.31 19.97
N ALA A 60 -40.15 32.14 18.91
CA ALA A 60 -39.17 33.22 18.60
C ALA A 60 -37.63 33.10 18.90
N PRO A 61 -36.71 33.94 18.34
CA PRO A 61 -36.79 34.97 17.29
C PRO A 61 -35.74 34.86 16.14
N SER A 62 -35.87 35.78 15.17
CA SER A 62 -35.07 36.07 13.96
C SER A 62 -33.54 36.20 14.12
N SER A 63 -32.77 35.81 13.08
CA SER A 63 -31.60 36.57 12.55
C SER A 63 -31.21 36.14 11.11
N PRO A 64 -30.62 37.04 10.30
CA PRO A 64 -30.70 37.00 8.84
C PRO A 64 -29.47 36.44 8.11
N ALA A 65 -29.73 35.91 6.91
CA ALA A 65 -28.90 35.86 5.70
C ALA A 65 -27.38 35.62 5.86
N ALA A 66 -26.97 34.37 5.66
CA ALA A 66 -25.60 34.02 5.32
C ALA A 66 -25.30 34.43 3.86
N GLU A 67 -24.66 35.57 3.64
CA GLU A 67 -23.93 35.87 2.41
C GLU A 67 -22.63 35.04 2.36
N GLY A 68 -22.79 33.77 2.00
CA GLY A 68 -21.66 32.90 1.63
C GLY A 68 -21.32 33.11 0.16
N ASN A 69 -20.50 34.10 -0.14
CA ASN A 69 -19.92 34.27 -1.47
C ASN A 69 -18.75 33.27 -1.61
N PRO A 70 -18.82 32.22 -2.47
CA PRO A 70 -17.68 31.34 -2.65
C PRO A 70 -16.65 32.07 -3.51
N LYS A 71 -15.64 32.64 -2.84
CA LYS A 71 -14.40 33.09 -3.48
C LYS A 71 -13.81 31.93 -4.30
N SER A 72 -13.54 32.23 -5.56
CA SER A 72 -12.80 31.43 -6.54
C SER A 72 -11.50 30.83 -5.95
N PRO A 73 -11.03 29.66 -6.45
CA PRO A 73 -9.80 29.04 -5.99
C PRO A 73 -8.59 29.88 -6.43
N THR A 74 -8.21 30.82 -5.57
CA THR A 74 -6.93 31.55 -5.64
C THR A 74 -5.79 30.54 -5.54
N GLY A 75 -4.78 30.71 -6.40
CA GLY A 75 -3.61 29.86 -6.52
C GLY A 75 -2.99 29.47 -5.17
N THR A 76 -2.48 28.24 -5.11
CA THR A 76 -1.87 27.65 -3.92
C THR A 76 -0.81 28.60 -3.36
N SER A 77 -1.12 29.23 -2.21
CA SER A 77 -0.18 30.09 -1.50
C SER A 77 1.13 29.33 -1.25
N ALA A 78 2.28 30.02 -1.35
CA ALA A 78 3.59 29.46 -1.05
C ALA A 78 3.62 28.80 0.35
N ASP A 79 2.87 29.34 1.32
CA ASP A 79 2.75 28.80 2.67
C ASP A 79 2.09 27.41 2.70
N HIS A 80 1.13 27.17 1.80
CA HIS A 80 0.44 25.88 1.69
C HIS A 80 1.36 24.82 1.08
N LEU A 81 2.21 25.20 0.12
CA LEU A 81 3.23 24.29 -0.44
C LEU A 81 4.32 23.97 0.60
N LEU A 82 4.76 24.95 1.39
CA LEU A 82 5.70 24.72 2.49
C LEU A 82 5.12 23.76 3.54
N SER A 83 3.84 23.94 3.90
CA SER A 83 3.13 23.05 4.83
C SER A 83 3.04 21.62 4.32
N ILE A 84 2.73 21.43 3.02
CA ILE A 84 2.73 20.10 2.38
C ILE A 84 4.14 19.48 2.38
N CYS A 85 5.17 20.25 2.02
CA CYS A 85 6.55 19.76 2.04
C CYS A 85 6.99 19.30 3.43
N TYR A 86 6.68 20.09 4.47
CA TYR A 86 6.99 19.72 5.85
C TYR A 86 6.27 18.44 6.28
N TRP A 87 4.97 18.33 6.00
CA TRP A 87 4.19 17.12 6.29
C TRP A 87 4.71 15.88 5.56
N CYS A 88 5.07 16.02 4.28
CA CYS A 88 5.67 14.94 3.50
C CYS A 88 7.03 14.52 4.06
N SER A 89 7.86 15.46 4.50
CA SER A 89 9.15 15.16 5.14
C SER A 89 8.96 14.37 6.42
N TYR A 90 8.05 14.81 7.29
CA TYR A 90 7.75 14.13 8.56
C TYR A 90 7.27 12.69 8.34
N ARG A 91 6.34 12.48 7.39
CA ARG A 91 5.88 11.14 7.04
C ARG A 91 7.02 10.27 6.49
N TYR A 92 7.85 10.82 5.62
CA TYR A 92 8.98 10.09 5.06
C TYR A 92 9.96 9.62 6.15
N GLU A 93 10.30 10.50 7.10
CA GLU A 93 11.17 10.13 8.24
C GLU A 93 10.56 9.04 9.10
N GLN A 94 9.25 9.10 9.36
CA GLN A 94 8.54 8.06 10.10
C GLN A 94 8.59 6.70 9.38
N GLU A 95 8.33 6.68 8.07
CA GLU A 95 8.41 5.46 7.26
C GLU A 95 9.85 4.91 7.24
N GLN A 96 10.87 5.77 7.15
CA GLN A 96 12.27 5.38 7.22
C GLN A 96 12.61 4.69 8.55
N ALA A 97 12.10 5.19 9.67
CA ALA A 97 12.31 4.57 10.98
C ALA A 97 11.69 3.17 11.05
N LEU A 98 10.47 2.98 10.53
CA LEU A 98 9.82 1.68 10.48
C LEU A 98 10.58 0.69 9.60
N VAL A 99 11.08 1.13 8.45
CA VAL A 99 11.89 0.30 7.57
C VAL A 99 13.18 -0.14 8.26
N GLN A 100 13.87 0.77 8.97
CA GLN A 100 15.08 0.44 9.72
C GLN A 100 14.80 -0.56 10.86
N GLU A 101 13.71 -0.39 11.59
CA GLU A 101 13.28 -1.33 12.64
C GLU A 101 13.00 -2.72 12.07
N GLU A 102 12.27 -2.81 10.96
CA GLU A 102 11.95 -4.09 10.32
C GLU A 102 13.21 -4.80 9.79
N LEU A 103 14.15 -4.06 9.19
CA LEU A 103 15.43 -4.61 8.75
C LEU A 103 16.25 -5.15 9.93
N LEU A 104 16.31 -4.42 11.04
CA LEU A 104 17.00 -4.87 12.24
C LEU A 104 16.35 -6.14 12.81
N ARG A 105 15.02 -6.16 12.87
CA ARG A 105 14.24 -7.31 13.34
C ARG A 105 14.45 -8.53 12.45
N LEU A 106 14.53 -8.34 11.14
CA LEU A 106 14.79 -9.41 10.18
C LEU A 106 16.22 -9.95 10.33
N ALA A 107 17.23 -9.07 10.40
CA ALA A 107 18.62 -9.46 10.59
C ALA A 107 18.83 -10.24 11.90
N LYS A 108 18.15 -9.86 12.98
CA LYS A 108 18.15 -10.60 14.24
C LYS A 108 17.59 -12.02 14.05
N ARG A 109 16.41 -12.16 13.45
CA ARG A 109 15.80 -13.46 13.16
C ARG A 109 16.67 -14.33 12.27
N GLU A 110 17.29 -13.74 11.24
CA GLU A 110 18.18 -14.47 10.34
C GLU A 110 19.42 -15.00 11.07
N ARG A 111 20.04 -14.19 11.92
CA ARG A 111 21.16 -14.64 12.76
C ARG A 111 20.76 -15.77 13.70
N GLU A 112 19.60 -15.66 14.34
CA GLU A 112 19.07 -16.68 15.25
C GLU A 112 18.82 -17.99 14.48
N ALA A 113 18.09 -17.94 13.35
CA ALA A 113 17.83 -19.10 12.51
C ALA A 113 19.13 -19.76 11.98
N ALA A 114 20.11 -18.95 11.56
CA ALA A 114 21.40 -19.46 11.11
C ALA A 114 22.17 -20.14 12.27
N SER A 115 22.11 -19.58 13.47
CA SER A 115 22.73 -20.17 14.66
C SER A 115 22.06 -21.48 15.09
N GLU A 116 20.73 -21.55 15.02
CA GLU A 116 19.97 -22.77 15.30
C GLU A 116 20.27 -23.87 14.27
N ALA A 117 20.32 -23.52 12.99
CA ALA A 117 20.69 -24.46 11.92
C ALA A 117 22.10 -25.02 12.11
N LEU A 118 23.07 -24.16 12.48
CA LEU A 118 24.43 -24.60 12.80
C LEU A 118 24.44 -25.57 13.98
N ASN A 119 23.75 -25.25 15.08
CA ASN A 119 23.68 -26.09 16.25
C ASN A 119 23.00 -27.44 15.96
N ALA A 120 21.93 -27.44 15.17
CA ALA A 120 21.23 -28.66 14.75
C ALA A 120 22.13 -29.56 13.90
N ALA A 121 22.84 -29.00 12.92
CA ALA A 121 23.78 -29.75 12.08
C ALA A 121 24.93 -30.34 12.92
N LEU A 122 25.45 -29.58 13.89
CA LEU A 122 26.53 -30.02 14.76
C LEU A 122 26.06 -31.16 15.69
N GLN A 123 24.84 -31.07 16.22
CA GLN A 123 24.27 -32.15 17.02
C GLN A 123 24.07 -33.42 16.20
N GLN A 124 23.51 -33.29 14.99
CA GLN A 124 23.35 -34.41 14.07
C GLN A 124 24.68 -35.10 13.74
N GLU A 125 25.75 -34.32 13.53
CA GLU A 125 27.08 -34.87 13.27
C GLU A 125 27.62 -35.66 14.47
N ARG A 126 27.41 -35.17 15.70
CA ARG A 126 27.79 -35.89 16.92
C ARG A 126 27.05 -37.21 17.05
N ASP A 127 25.75 -37.20 16.78
CA ASP A 127 24.91 -38.38 16.87
C ASP A 127 25.34 -39.42 15.82
N ASN A 128 25.57 -39.00 14.58
CA ASN A 128 26.09 -39.86 13.50
C ASN A 128 27.48 -40.44 13.85
N ALA A 129 28.39 -39.63 14.38
CA ALA A 129 29.71 -40.10 14.79
C ALA A 129 29.65 -41.12 15.95
N ASN A 130 28.72 -40.93 16.89
CA ASN A 130 28.50 -41.88 17.98
C ASN A 130 27.90 -43.20 17.48
N GLU A 131 26.91 -43.14 16.60
CA GLU A 131 26.35 -44.33 15.95
C GLU A 131 27.44 -45.12 15.20
N GLU A 132 28.28 -44.45 14.42
CA GLU A 132 29.36 -45.11 13.69
C GLU A 132 30.37 -45.76 14.65
N ARG A 133 30.74 -45.07 15.74
CA ARG A 133 31.59 -45.66 16.80
C ARG A 133 30.98 -46.92 17.41
N GLN A 134 29.67 -46.93 17.66
CA GLN A 134 28.97 -48.10 18.16
C GLN A 134 28.95 -49.23 17.13
N ARG A 135 28.71 -48.93 15.84
CA ARG A 135 28.77 -49.93 14.75
C ARG A 135 30.16 -50.56 14.65
N VAL A 136 31.22 -49.76 14.70
CA VAL A 136 32.61 -50.25 14.67
C VAL A 136 32.92 -51.10 15.91
N ALA A 137 32.52 -50.66 17.11
CA ALA A 137 32.72 -51.44 18.33
C ALA A 137 32.02 -52.81 18.28
N GLN A 138 30.79 -52.87 17.75
CA GLN A 138 30.08 -54.13 17.53
C GLN A 138 30.79 -55.02 16.50
N LEU A 139 31.29 -54.45 15.40
CA LEU A 139 32.09 -55.20 14.41
C LEU A 139 33.36 -55.81 15.02
N VAL A 140 34.08 -55.06 15.85
CA VAL A 140 35.28 -55.55 16.56
C VAL A 140 34.91 -56.67 17.53
N SER A 141 33.84 -56.50 18.32
CA SER A 141 33.35 -57.54 19.25
C SER A 141 32.91 -58.81 18.52
N ASN A 142 32.22 -58.69 17.39
CA ASN A 142 31.77 -59.82 16.58
C ASN A 142 32.90 -60.53 15.81
N LYS A 143 34.00 -59.83 15.49
CA LYS A 143 35.17 -60.43 14.82
C LYS A 143 36.26 -60.96 15.76
N ALA A 144 36.23 -60.61 17.04
CA ALA A 144 37.18 -61.09 18.05
C ALA A 144 37.31 -62.63 18.20
N PRO A 145 36.28 -63.48 17.96
CA PRO A 145 36.46 -64.92 18.14
C PRO A 145 37.12 -65.66 16.96
N GLN A 146 37.53 -65.01 15.86
CA GLN A 146 38.11 -65.72 14.70
C GLN A 146 39.65 -65.84 14.67
N TYR A 147 40.40 -65.17 15.56
CA TYR A 147 41.88 -65.17 15.51
C TYR A 147 42.59 -66.06 16.54
N VAL A 148 41.86 -66.83 17.35
CA VAL A 148 42.46 -67.69 18.41
C VAL A 148 42.76 -69.12 17.94
N SER A 149 42.50 -69.49 16.69
CA SER A 149 42.66 -70.87 16.18
C SER A 149 43.87 -71.10 15.27
N MET A 150 45.01 -70.44 15.50
CA MET A 150 46.25 -70.67 14.71
C MET A 150 47.54 -70.71 15.55
N GLN A 151 47.49 -71.21 16.79
CA GLN A 151 48.72 -71.45 17.58
C GLN A 151 48.87 -72.87 18.16
N ASP A 152 47.96 -73.81 17.84
CA ASP A 152 48.12 -75.21 18.23
C ASP A 152 48.58 -76.06 17.03
N TRP A 153 49.86 -75.95 16.63
CA TRP A 153 50.60 -76.96 15.85
C TRP A 153 52.10 -76.87 16.17
#